data_AF-A0AAU8L495-F1
#
_entry.id   AF-A0AAU8L495-F1
#
_cell.length_a   1.000
_cell.length_b   1.000
_cell.length_c   1.000
_cell.angle_alpha   90.00
_cell.angle_beta   90.00
_cell.angle_gamma   90.00
#
_symmetry.space_group_name_H-M   'P 1'
#
loop_
_entity.id
_entity.type
_entity.pdbx_description
1 polymer ?
#
loop_
_entity_poly.entity_id
_entity_poly.type
_entity_poly.pdbx_seq_one_letter_code
_entity_poly.pdbx_strand_id
1 'polypeptide(L)'
;MLKRLVTCTASLCVLLLIVGCAAKKEEPVKDPKAALYDFNSDKSIVVYGEGIAPQNTVSPAQAIALAKRAAITDGYRQLGEKLYGVKINSTETVRDAMLRDSRVTAQVNALIKDAVVTDATFKDGLYSVRMEVSMSGRRWQELFAY
;
A
#
# COMPACT_ATOMS: atom_id res chain seq x y z
N MET A 1 -32.21 13.63 -65.90
CA MET A 1 -31.13 14.03 -64.96
C MET A 1 -31.73 14.22 -63.59
N LEU A 2 -30.96 13.89 -62.53
CA LEU A 2 -31.20 14.24 -61.13
C LEU A 2 -32.09 13.32 -60.27
N LYS A 3 -31.65 12.06 -60.01
CA LYS A 3 -32.00 11.31 -58.78
C LYS A 3 -30.91 10.29 -58.40
N ARG A 4 -29.70 10.74 -58.03
CA ARG A 4 -28.65 9.93 -57.35
C ARG A 4 -27.71 10.85 -56.55
N LEU A 5 -28.15 11.39 -55.41
CA LEU A 5 -27.27 12.19 -54.53
C LEU A 5 -27.71 12.27 -53.06
N VAL A 6 -28.47 11.31 -52.51
CA VAL A 6 -29.04 11.46 -51.15
C VAL A 6 -28.67 10.33 -50.16
N THR A 7 -27.93 9.29 -50.56
CA THR A 7 -27.69 8.13 -49.67
C THR A 7 -26.32 8.06 -49.00
N CYS A 8 -25.47 9.09 -49.07
CA CYS A 8 -24.12 9.02 -48.49
C CYS A 8 -23.96 9.61 -47.07
N THR A 9 -24.96 10.31 -46.52
CA THR A 9 -24.80 11.04 -45.25
C THR A 9 -25.05 10.22 -43.98
N ALA A 10 -25.53 8.97 -44.10
CA ALA A 10 -25.81 8.11 -42.93
C ALA A 10 -24.64 7.19 -42.53
N SER A 11 -23.57 7.11 -43.32
CA SER A 11 -22.45 6.17 -43.08
C SER A 11 -21.28 6.79 -42.28
N LEU A 12 -21.21 8.12 -42.17
CA LEU A 12 -20.09 8.79 -41.49
C LEU A 12 -20.31 9.02 -39.98
N CYS A 13 -21.50 8.70 -39.45
CA CYS A 13 -21.85 8.97 -38.05
C CYS A 13 -21.68 7.77 -37.11
N VAL A 14 -21.29 6.59 -37.62
CA VAL A 14 -21.16 5.34 -36.83
C VAL A 14 -19.71 4.92 -36.62
N LEU A 15 -18.79 5.89 -36.55
CA LEU A 15 -17.35 5.64 -36.28
C LEU A 15 -16.78 6.44 -35.09
N LEU A 16 -17.62 7.09 -34.28
CA LEU A 16 -17.15 8.02 -33.22
C LEU A 16 -17.49 7.61 -31.78
N LEU A 17 -17.97 6.39 -31.52
CA LEU A 17 -18.40 5.99 -30.17
C LEU A 17 -17.64 4.83 -29.53
N ILE A 18 -16.49 4.43 -30.06
CA ILE A 18 -15.67 3.40 -29.42
C ILE A 18 -14.29 3.97 -29.12
N VAL A 19 -13.84 3.72 -27.89
CA VAL A 19 -12.54 4.06 -27.30
C VAL A 19 -12.46 5.45 -26.63
N GLY A 20 -13.33 5.65 -25.65
CA GLY A 20 -12.99 6.42 -24.46
C GLY A 20 -12.39 5.50 -23.38
N CYS A 21 -11.18 4.96 -23.61
CA CYS A 21 -10.38 4.40 -22.51
C CYS A 21 -9.69 5.56 -21.78
N ALA A 22 -10.28 6.02 -20.69
CA ALA A 22 -9.64 6.95 -19.77
C ALA A 22 -8.55 6.21 -18.96
N ALA A 23 -7.41 5.94 -19.61
CA ALA A 23 -6.19 5.54 -18.92
C ALA A 23 -5.62 6.79 -18.22
N LYS A 24 -5.74 6.85 -16.89
CA LYS A 24 -4.99 7.81 -16.08
C LYS A 24 -3.49 7.54 -16.30
N LYS A 25 -2.80 8.40 -17.04
CA LYS A 25 -1.34 8.42 -17.09
C LYS A 25 -0.86 8.98 -15.75
N GLU A 26 -0.13 8.18 -14.99
CA GLU A 26 0.76 8.70 -13.96
C GLU A 26 1.84 9.53 -14.66
N GLU A 27 1.88 10.83 -14.36
CA GLU A 27 2.90 11.72 -14.88
C GLU A 27 4.24 11.44 -14.18
N PRO A 28 5.36 11.38 -14.90
CA PRO A 28 6.67 11.20 -14.27
C PRO A 28 6.99 12.44 -13.43
N VAL A 29 7.30 12.21 -12.15
CA VAL A 29 7.65 13.25 -11.18
C VAL A 29 8.85 14.06 -11.69
N LYS A 30 8.61 15.33 -12.04
CA LYS A 30 9.56 16.18 -12.75
C LYS A 30 10.73 16.71 -11.92
N ASP A 31 10.72 16.55 -10.59
CA ASP A 31 11.80 17.01 -9.72
C ASP A 31 12.05 16.04 -8.55
N PRO A 32 13.26 15.46 -8.40
CA PRO A 32 13.59 14.56 -7.28
C PRO A 32 13.43 15.21 -5.90
N LYS A 33 13.50 16.54 -5.83
CA LYS A 33 13.28 17.33 -4.60
C LYS A 33 11.81 17.66 -4.33
N ALA A 34 10.97 17.71 -5.36
CA ALA A 34 9.52 17.85 -5.20
C ALA A 34 8.89 16.50 -4.79
N ALA A 35 9.44 15.38 -5.27
CA ALA A 35 9.06 14.04 -4.81
C ALA A 35 9.27 13.84 -3.30
N LEU A 36 10.26 14.53 -2.73
CA LEU A 36 10.58 14.48 -1.30
C LEU A 36 9.54 15.22 -0.42
N TYR A 37 8.74 16.11 -1.02
CA TYR A 37 7.73 16.93 -0.36
C TYR A 37 6.37 16.90 -1.07
N ASP A 38 6.01 15.79 -1.72
CA ASP A 38 4.65 15.62 -2.22
C ASP A 38 3.73 15.17 -1.08
N PHE A 39 3.11 16.13 -0.42
CA PHE A 39 2.14 15.89 0.65
C PHE A 39 0.83 15.26 0.16
N ASN A 40 0.59 15.21 -1.15
CA ASN A 40 -0.55 14.53 -1.75
C ASN A 40 -0.23 13.12 -2.23
N SER A 41 1.03 12.68 -2.16
CA SER A 41 1.39 11.30 -2.46
C SER A 41 0.85 10.36 -1.39
N ASP A 42 0.21 9.27 -1.84
CA ASP A 42 -0.15 8.18 -0.96
C ASP A 42 1.12 7.60 -0.32
N LYS A 43 1.10 7.47 1.01
CA LYS A 43 2.21 6.90 1.78
C LYS A 43 1.95 5.42 1.95
N SER A 44 2.82 4.58 1.42
CA SER A 44 2.84 3.15 1.68
C SER A 44 4.11 2.71 2.41
N ILE A 45 3.93 1.77 3.33
CA ILE A 45 5.03 1.13 4.06
C ILE A 45 4.91 -0.36 3.82
N VAL A 46 5.94 -0.91 3.19
CA VAL A 46 6.03 -2.34 2.87
C VAL A 46 7.07 -3.00 3.77
N VAL A 47 6.73 -4.16 4.31
CA VAL A 47 7.59 -5.01 5.13
C VAL A 47 7.47 -6.48 4.71
N TYR A 48 8.46 -7.28 5.09
CA TYR A 48 8.51 -8.71 4.82
C TYR A 48 8.66 -9.46 6.13
N GLY A 49 7.60 -10.10 6.60
CA GLY A 49 7.65 -10.94 7.79
C GLY A 49 8.07 -12.36 7.45
N GLU A 50 8.89 -12.96 8.30
CA GLU A 50 9.43 -14.31 8.10
C GLU A 50 9.12 -15.25 9.26
N GLY A 51 8.82 -16.51 8.95
CA GLY A 51 8.48 -17.51 9.95
C GLY A 51 8.92 -18.90 9.51
N ILE A 52 9.62 -19.61 10.40
CA ILE A 52 10.16 -20.94 10.12
C ILE A 52 9.21 -22.01 10.66
N ALA A 53 8.95 -23.03 9.84
CA ALA A 53 8.18 -24.19 10.23
C ALA A 53 8.95 -25.04 11.25
N PRO A 54 8.35 -25.34 12.42
CA PRO A 54 8.99 -26.21 13.39
C PRO A 54 9.07 -27.65 12.87
N GLN A 55 10.13 -28.36 13.25
CA GLN A 55 10.37 -29.74 12.82
C GLN A 55 9.53 -30.77 13.59
N ASN A 56 9.01 -30.38 14.77
CA ASN A 56 8.30 -31.25 15.70
C ASN A 56 6.77 -31.05 15.66
N THR A 57 6.18 -31.17 14.47
CA THR A 57 4.72 -31.03 14.28
C THR A 57 4.02 -32.34 14.00
N VAL A 58 2.78 -32.44 14.45
CA VAL A 58 1.89 -33.60 14.24
C VAL A 58 1.51 -33.75 12.77
N SER A 59 1.41 -32.65 12.02
CA SER A 59 1.11 -32.69 10.58
C SER A 59 1.82 -31.57 9.80
N PRO A 60 2.08 -31.77 8.49
CA PRO A 60 2.62 -30.72 7.63
C PRO A 60 1.74 -29.45 7.60
N ALA A 61 0.42 -29.63 7.65
CA ALA A 61 -0.52 -28.51 7.73
C ALA A 61 -0.35 -27.70 9.03
N GLN A 62 -0.07 -28.38 10.15
CA GLN A 62 0.23 -27.70 11.42
C GLN A 62 1.53 -26.90 11.32
N ALA A 63 2.58 -27.45 10.69
CA ALA A 63 3.86 -26.76 10.49
C ALA A 63 3.70 -25.47 9.68
N ILE A 64 2.96 -25.53 8.57
CA ILE A 64 2.67 -24.37 7.73
C ILE A 64 1.85 -23.32 8.49
N ALA A 65 0.84 -23.75 9.26
CA ALA A 65 0.02 -22.82 10.05
C ALA A 65 0.85 -22.09 11.12
N LEU A 66 1.80 -22.77 11.77
CA LEU A 66 2.70 -22.18 12.75
C LEU A 66 3.69 -21.21 12.08
N ALA A 67 4.30 -21.61 10.96
CA ALA A 67 5.20 -20.75 10.20
C ALA A 67 4.49 -19.47 9.72
N LYS A 68 3.26 -19.59 9.20
CA LYS A 68 2.43 -18.45 8.79
C LYS A 68 2.16 -17.49 9.94
N ARG A 69 1.81 -17.99 11.12
CA ARG A 69 1.56 -17.16 12.31
C ARG A 69 2.83 -16.42 12.75
N ALA A 70 3.98 -17.10 12.73
CA ALA A 70 5.27 -16.49 13.03
C ALA A 70 5.59 -15.37 12.02
N ALA A 71 5.43 -15.64 10.72
CA ALA A 71 5.69 -14.67 9.66
C ALA A 71 4.81 -13.41 9.77
N ILE A 72 3.51 -13.58 10.04
CA ILE A 72 2.59 -12.44 10.23
C ILE A 72 3.00 -11.61 11.46
N THR A 73 3.32 -12.27 12.57
CA THR A 73 3.73 -11.59 13.81
C THR A 73 5.03 -10.81 13.60
N ASP A 74 6.00 -11.41 12.90
CA ASP A 74 7.24 -10.76 12.52
C ASP A 74 7.00 -9.57 11.58
N GLY A 75 6.09 -9.72 10.61
CA GLY A 75 5.67 -8.62 9.73
C GLY A 75 5.12 -7.43 10.51
N TYR A 76 4.19 -7.64 11.45
CA TYR A 76 3.68 -6.57 12.31
C TYR A 76 4.77 -5.90 13.15
N ARG A 77 5.72 -6.67 13.69
CA ARG A 77 6.88 -6.14 14.44
C ARG A 77 7.70 -5.20 13.56
N GLN A 78 8.08 -5.64 12.36
CA GLN A 78 8.84 -4.84 11.41
C GLN A 78 8.07 -3.59 10.97
N LEU A 79 6.75 -3.70 10.80
CA LEU A 79 5.90 -2.58 10.43
C LEU A 79 5.90 -1.50 11.51
N GLY A 80 5.71 -1.91 12.76
CA GLY A 80 5.80 -1.02 13.91
C GLY A 80 7.16 -0.33 14.00
N GLU A 81 8.26 -1.09 13.87
CA GLU A 81 9.62 -0.53 13.89
C GLU A 81 9.84 0.52 12.80
N LYS A 82 9.42 0.23 11.56
CA LYS A 82 9.50 1.20 10.46
C LYS A 82 8.69 2.44 10.76
N LEU A 83 7.42 2.29 11.18
CA LEU A 83 6.55 3.41 11.51
C LEU A 83 7.12 4.29 12.61
N TYR A 84 7.60 3.69 13.70
CA TYR A 84 8.16 4.44 14.83
C TYR A 84 9.40 5.25 14.46
N GLY A 85 10.19 4.78 13.49
CA GLY A 85 11.37 5.48 12.98
C GLY A 85 11.07 6.59 11.98
N VAL A 86 9.83 6.74 11.50
CA VAL A 86 9.48 7.78 10.54
C VAL A 86 9.61 9.15 11.19
N LYS A 87 10.30 10.08 10.52
CA LYS A 87 10.34 11.48 10.90
C LYS A 87 9.07 12.18 10.48
N ILE A 88 8.42 12.85 11.42
CA ILE A 88 7.22 13.67 11.18
C ILE A 88 7.58 15.15 11.00
N ASN A 89 8.69 15.58 11.62
CA ASN A 89 9.29 16.90 11.49
C ASN A 89 10.83 16.75 11.48
N SER A 90 11.55 17.84 11.23
CA SER A 90 13.02 17.94 11.26
C SER A 90 13.65 17.39 12.54
N THR A 91 12.95 17.56 13.68
CA THR A 91 13.47 17.24 15.01
C THR A 91 12.81 16.03 15.66
N GLU A 92 11.68 15.54 15.14
CA GLU A 92 10.81 14.60 15.87
C GLU A 92 10.40 13.40 15.01
N THR A 93 10.37 12.24 15.65
CA THR A 93 9.90 10.98 15.07
C THR A 93 8.48 10.64 15.53
N VAL A 94 7.84 9.70 14.85
CA VAL A 94 6.56 9.13 15.30
C VAL A 94 6.65 8.63 16.74
N ARG A 95 7.77 7.98 17.11
CA ARG A 95 8.01 7.54 18.49
C ARG A 95 7.99 8.70 19.49
N ASP A 96 8.63 9.82 19.16
CA ASP A 96 8.66 10.99 20.04
C ASP A 96 7.27 11.61 20.20
N ALA A 97 6.49 11.68 19.12
CA ALA A 97 5.10 12.15 19.18
C ALA A 97 4.21 11.24 20.03
N MET A 98 4.39 9.92 19.93
CA MET A 98 3.65 8.95 20.76
C MET A 98 3.93 9.10 22.25
N LEU A 99 5.14 9.51 22.63
CA LEU A 99 5.50 9.78 24.03
C LEU A 99 4.82 11.04 24.58
N ARG A 100 4.48 12.00 23.72
CA ARG A 100 3.84 13.26 24.13
C ARG A 100 2.32 13.19 24.11
N ASP A 101 1.73 12.44 23.18
CA ASP A 101 0.28 12.37 23.00
C ASP A 101 -0.22 10.92 22.81
N SER A 102 -1.11 10.50 23.72
CA SER A 102 -1.75 9.18 23.65
C SER A 102 -2.70 9.02 22.45
N ARG A 103 -3.22 10.12 21.89
CA ARG A 103 -4.05 10.10 20.66
C ARG A 103 -3.22 9.63 19.47
N VAL A 104 -1.99 10.13 19.34
CA VAL A 104 -1.04 9.68 18.29
C VAL A 104 -0.75 8.20 18.48
N THR A 105 -0.56 7.74 19.71
CA THR A 105 -0.39 6.31 20.01
C THR A 105 -1.58 5.47 19.55
N ALA A 106 -2.81 5.89 19.85
CA ALA A 106 -4.02 5.18 19.42
C ALA A 106 -4.14 5.13 17.89
N GLN A 107 -3.82 6.23 17.21
CA GLN A 107 -3.85 6.35 15.75
C GLN A 107 -2.81 5.47 15.06
N VAL A 108 -1.56 5.48 15.54
CA VAL A 108 -0.50 4.62 15.00
C VAL A 108 -0.84 3.14 15.20
N ASN A 109 -1.39 2.78 16.36
CA ASN A 109 -1.85 1.41 16.62
C ASN A 109 -3.00 1.01 15.70
N ALA A 110 -3.94 1.91 15.40
CA ALA A 110 -5.00 1.66 14.44
C ALA A 110 -4.42 1.43 13.04
N LEU A 111 -3.44 2.26 12.64
CA LEU A 111 -2.78 2.13 11.36
C LEU A 111 -2.05 0.78 11.18
N ILE A 112 -1.33 0.33 12.22
CA ILE A 112 -0.65 -0.97 12.18
C ILE A 112 -1.67 -2.10 12.01
N LYS A 113 -2.84 -2.00 12.65
CA LYS A 113 -3.90 -3.01 12.55
C LYS A 113 -4.54 -3.07 11.16
N ASP A 114 -4.57 -1.95 10.43
CA ASP A 114 -5.08 -1.87 9.07
C ASP A 114 -4.11 -2.45 8.01
N ALA A 115 -2.98 -3.05 8.44
CA ALA A 115 -2.03 -3.68 7.53
C ALA A 115 -2.66 -4.85 6.75
N VAL A 116 -2.39 -4.88 5.44
CA VAL A 116 -2.89 -5.91 4.53
C VAL A 116 -1.74 -6.81 4.10
N VAL A 117 -2.00 -8.11 4.09
CA VAL A 117 -1.07 -9.09 3.49
C VAL A 117 -1.27 -9.07 1.98
N THR A 118 -0.27 -8.62 1.23
CA THR A 118 -0.33 -8.51 -0.23
C THR A 118 0.16 -9.77 -0.92
N ASP A 119 1.12 -10.47 -0.33
CA ASP A 119 1.72 -11.68 -0.90
C ASP A 119 2.21 -12.61 0.21
N ALA A 120 2.23 -13.91 -0.08
CA ALA A 120 2.70 -14.93 0.83
C ALA A 120 3.31 -16.11 0.07
N THR A 121 4.51 -16.52 0.47
CA THR A 121 5.22 -17.65 -0.13
C THR A 121 5.69 -18.62 0.95
N PHE A 122 5.65 -19.91 0.64
CA PHE A 122 6.20 -20.96 1.50
C PHE A 122 7.19 -21.79 0.69
N LYS A 123 8.46 -21.79 1.11
CA LYS A 123 9.54 -22.51 0.43
C LYS A 123 10.53 -23.06 1.45
N ASP A 124 10.89 -24.33 1.31
CA ASP A 124 11.92 -25.00 2.12
C ASP A 124 11.72 -24.85 3.65
N GLY A 125 10.47 -24.81 4.10
CA GLY A 125 10.14 -24.64 5.53
C GLY A 125 10.11 -23.18 6.01
N LEU A 126 10.45 -22.21 5.16
CA LEU A 126 10.31 -20.78 5.43
C LEU A 126 9.00 -20.26 4.84
N TYR A 127 8.22 -19.56 5.67
CA TYR A 127 7.03 -18.82 5.27
C TYR A 127 7.37 -17.32 5.27
N SER A 128 7.24 -16.67 4.12
CA SER A 128 7.51 -15.25 3.93
C SER A 128 6.22 -14.52 3.55
N VAL A 129 5.94 -13.42 4.23
CA VAL A 129 4.72 -12.61 4.03
C VAL A 129 5.12 -11.19 3.69
N ARG A 130 4.64 -10.67 2.56
CA ARG A 130 4.70 -9.23 2.27
C ARG A 130 3.46 -8.57 2.86
N MET A 131 3.67 -7.59 3.73
CA MET A 131 2.62 -6.76 4.30
C MET A 131 2.78 -5.32 3.86
N GLU A 132 1.66 -4.65 3.65
CA GLU A 132 1.60 -3.25 3.27
C GLU A 132 0.59 -2.51 4.12
N VAL A 133 0.96 -1.30 4.53
CA VAL A 133 0.06 -0.29 5.05
C VAL A 133 0.11 0.88 4.10
N SER A 134 -1.04 1.31 3.60
CA SER A 134 -1.17 2.49 2.74
C SER A 134 -2.13 3.50 3.33
N MET A 135 -1.84 4.79 3.13
CA MET A 135 -2.74 5.87 3.48
C MET A 135 -2.55 7.09 2.59
N SER A 136 -3.57 7.94 2.53
CA SER A 136 -3.43 9.22 1.84
C SER A 136 -2.51 10.18 2.58
N GLY A 137 -1.77 11.01 1.84
CA GLY A 137 -0.91 12.04 2.41
C GLY A 137 -1.66 13.04 3.29
N ARG A 138 -2.93 13.36 2.95
CA ARG A 138 -3.82 14.17 3.79
C ARG A 138 -4.06 13.53 5.15
N ARG A 139 -4.39 12.23 5.17
CA ARG A 139 -4.61 11.51 6.44
C ARG A 139 -3.34 11.50 7.27
N TRP A 140 -2.17 11.30 6.66
CA TRP A 140 -0.89 11.39 7.38
C TRP A 140 -0.71 12.75 8.07
N GLN A 141 -0.99 13.85 7.37
CA GLN A 141 -0.93 15.19 7.95
C GLN A 141 -1.91 15.35 9.11
N GLU A 142 -3.15 14.88 8.99
CA GLU A 142 -4.14 14.95 10.07
C GLU A 142 -3.71 14.20 11.34
N LEU A 143 -3.02 13.06 11.20
CA LEU A 143 -2.55 12.27 12.36
C LEU A 143 -1.39 12.94 13.11
N PHE A 144 -0.54 13.69 12.40
CA PHE A 144 0.68 14.29 12.96
C PHE A 144 0.68 15.82 12.97
N ALA A 145 -0.46 16.45 12.65
CA ALA A 145 -0.67 17.87 12.84
C ALA A 145 -1.02 18.13 14.31
N TYR A 146 -0.01 18.47 15.11
CA TYR A 146 -0.18 18.98 16.47
C TYR A 146 0.58 20.28 16.67
#